data_AF-A0AA35WU62-F1
#
_entry.id   AF-A0AA35WU62-F1
#
_cell.length_a   1.000
_cell.length_b   1.000
_cell.length_c   1.000
_cell.angle_alpha   90.00
_cell.angle_beta   90.00
_cell.angle_gamma   90.00
#
_symmetry.space_group_name_H-M   'P 1'
#
loop_
_entity.id
_entity.type
_entity.pdbx_description
1 polymer ?
#
loop_
_entity_poly.entity_id
_entity_poly.type
_entity_poly.pdbx_seq_one_letter_code
_entity_poly.pdbx_strand_id
1 'polypeptide(L)'
;DVCTCTAGEEQSAVSVLSSGPSATAEPPRATLDATQQSTPDTQQSTESQSLPQPSYHSTLGNRQQSTVSGAVPVTTTHSQPPPTTSQQSTLDIDDYFDVVSELDDVAHVWKSLGGALRLRPSTLARIKADHQQDSSSCLEKMVTMWLNQSYNTERFGLPSWKMLVEAVAHRNGGNNNALAIRIATKYKVPAPAQN
;
A
#
# COMPACT_ATOMS: atom_id res chain seq x y z
N ASP A 1 -48.37 38.21 -10.18
CA ASP A 1 -49.61 37.70 -10.80
C ASP A 1 -49.27 36.87 -12.02
N VAL A 2 -49.58 35.60 -12.15
CA VAL A 2 -50.46 34.68 -11.40
C VAL A 2 -50.04 33.25 -11.76
N CYS A 3 -50.34 32.34 -10.84
CA CYS A 3 -50.03 30.91 -10.79
C CYS A 3 -50.51 30.07 -11.99
N THR A 4 -49.84 28.94 -12.18
CA THR A 4 -50.54 27.69 -12.53
C THR A 4 -49.86 26.51 -11.85
N CYS A 5 -50.63 25.84 -11.01
CA CYS A 5 -50.30 24.61 -10.31
C CYS A 5 -51.07 23.48 -11.00
N THR A 6 -50.47 22.29 -11.13
CA THR A 6 -51.27 21.07 -11.32
C THR A 6 -50.69 19.95 -10.45
N ALA A 7 -51.44 19.64 -9.41
CA ALA A 7 -51.28 18.44 -8.59
C ALA A 7 -51.97 17.26 -9.28
N GLY A 8 -51.36 16.08 -9.19
CA GLY A 8 -51.98 14.79 -9.51
C GLY A 8 -51.90 13.90 -8.28
N GLU A 9 -52.99 13.90 -7.52
CA GLU A 9 -53.25 13.06 -6.36
C GLU A 9 -54.15 11.91 -6.79
N GLU A 10 -53.75 10.65 -6.56
CA GLU A 10 -54.68 9.53 -6.50
C GLU A 10 -54.46 8.79 -5.18
N GLN A 11 -55.55 8.74 -4.41
CA GLN A 11 -55.69 8.10 -3.12
C GLN A 11 -56.19 6.65 -3.28
N SER A 12 -56.18 5.93 -2.14
CA SER A 12 -56.96 4.73 -1.83
C SER A 12 -56.25 3.40 -2.11
N ALA A 13 -56.13 2.44 -1.19
CA ALA A 13 -57.05 2.12 -0.11
C ALA A 13 -56.35 1.58 1.16
N VAL A 14 -56.93 1.95 2.28
CA VAL A 14 -56.79 1.38 3.62
C VAL A 14 -57.66 0.11 3.76
N SER A 15 -57.19 -0.89 4.51
CA SER A 15 -57.97 -1.76 5.44
C SER A 15 -57.05 -2.85 5.99
N VAL A 16 -56.64 -2.85 7.26
CA VAL A 16 -57.30 -3.19 8.54
C VAL A 16 -56.75 -4.51 9.12
N LEU A 17 -56.13 -4.36 10.31
CA LEU A 17 -56.24 -5.19 11.52
C LEU A 17 -56.11 -6.72 11.41
N SER A 18 -55.13 -7.27 12.13
CA SER A 18 -55.40 -8.29 13.15
C SER A 18 -54.22 -8.43 14.13
N SER A 19 -54.52 -8.20 15.41
CA SER A 19 -53.71 -8.55 16.56
C SER A 19 -53.94 -10.02 16.94
N GLY A 20 -52.91 -10.69 17.46
CA GLY A 20 -53.04 -11.98 18.14
C GLY A 20 -51.69 -12.47 18.69
N PRO A 21 -51.56 -12.72 20.00
CA PRO A 21 -50.32 -13.21 20.61
C PRO A 21 -50.33 -14.72 20.88
N SER A 22 -49.12 -15.23 21.17
CA SER A 22 -48.83 -16.41 22.00
C SER A 22 -48.99 -17.80 21.37
N ALA A 23 -47.86 -18.47 21.13
CA ALA A 23 -47.70 -19.91 21.39
C ALA A 23 -46.22 -20.30 21.45
N THR A 24 -45.82 -20.66 22.66
CA THR A 24 -44.68 -21.50 23.05
C THR A 24 -44.48 -22.70 22.13
N ALA A 25 -43.24 -22.94 21.69
CA ALA A 25 -42.78 -24.28 21.32
C ALA A 25 -41.29 -24.43 21.65
N GLU A 26 -41.05 -25.39 22.54
CA GLU A 26 -39.81 -25.86 23.15
C GLU A 26 -38.86 -26.54 22.13
N PRO A 27 -37.53 -26.54 22.37
CA PRO A 27 -36.57 -27.26 21.53
C PRO A 27 -36.50 -28.76 21.89
N PRO A 28 -36.32 -29.69 20.93
CA PRO A 28 -36.05 -31.08 21.28
C PRO A 28 -34.61 -31.26 21.77
N ARG A 29 -34.47 -31.61 23.06
CA ARG A 29 -33.35 -32.40 23.60
C ARG A 29 -33.59 -33.88 23.32
N ALA A 30 -32.61 -34.56 22.72
CA ALA A 30 -32.33 -35.99 22.89
C ALA A 30 -30.79 -36.13 22.80
N THR A 31 -30.09 -36.31 23.92
CA THR A 31 -29.78 -37.58 24.60
C THR A 31 -28.72 -38.39 23.85
N LEU A 32 -27.49 -38.23 24.36
CA LEU A 32 -26.44 -39.23 24.59
C LEU A 32 -26.70 -40.65 24.04
N ASP A 33 -25.77 -41.15 23.23
CA ASP A 33 -25.17 -42.45 23.50
C ASP A 33 -23.71 -42.48 23.04
N ALA A 34 -22.87 -43.02 23.91
CA ALA A 34 -21.45 -43.20 23.75
C ALA A 34 -21.20 -44.62 23.23
N THR A 35 -20.34 -44.79 22.22
CA THR A 35 -19.61 -46.04 22.07
C THR A 35 -18.19 -45.76 21.62
N GLN A 36 -17.28 -46.13 22.51
CA GLN A 36 -15.84 -46.21 22.34
C GLN A 36 -15.50 -47.23 21.24
N GLN A 37 -14.50 -46.95 20.41
CA GLN A 37 -13.69 -48.05 19.90
C GLN A 37 -12.24 -47.62 19.66
N SER A 38 -11.38 -48.47 20.21
CA SER A 38 -9.98 -48.32 20.51
C SER A 38 -9.05 -48.37 19.29
N THR A 39 -7.85 -47.82 19.51
CA THR A 39 -6.58 -48.03 18.80
C THR A 39 -6.19 -49.50 18.63
N PRO A 40 -5.27 -49.83 17.69
CA PRO A 40 -3.83 -49.93 18.02
C PRO A 40 -2.92 -49.26 16.96
N ASP A 41 -1.92 -48.47 17.35
CA ASP A 41 -0.49 -48.81 17.53
C ASP A 41 0.15 -49.60 16.38
N THR A 42 1.10 -48.98 15.67
CA THR A 42 2.44 -49.55 15.41
C THR A 42 3.41 -48.44 15.00
N GLN A 43 4.56 -48.51 15.65
CA GLN A 43 5.68 -47.58 15.73
C GLN A 43 6.66 -47.69 14.56
N GLN A 44 7.72 -46.88 14.69
CA GLN A 44 9.10 -47.09 14.20
C GLN A 44 9.37 -46.45 12.81
N SER A 45 10.40 -45.62 12.59
CA SER A 45 11.56 -45.26 13.39
C SER A 45 12.30 -44.08 12.73
N THR A 46 12.94 -43.27 13.57
CA THR A 46 14.30 -42.70 13.42
C THR A 46 14.89 -42.51 12.01
N GLU A 47 15.20 -41.26 11.64
CA GLU A 47 16.56 -40.96 11.14
C GLU A 47 16.95 -39.50 11.46
N SER A 48 17.95 -39.37 12.34
CA SER A 48 18.74 -38.16 12.53
C SER A 48 19.65 -37.95 11.33
N GLN A 49 19.69 -36.75 10.75
CA GLN A 49 20.90 -36.34 10.00
C GLN A 49 21.10 -34.82 9.99
N SER A 50 21.99 -34.43 10.91
CA SER A 50 22.96 -33.33 10.95
C SER A 50 22.97 -32.30 9.82
N LEU A 51 22.89 -31.03 10.24
CA LEU A 51 23.51 -29.88 9.56
C LEU A 51 25.03 -30.08 9.41
N PRO A 52 25.59 -29.58 8.31
CA PRO A 52 26.88 -28.90 8.36
C PRO A 52 26.76 -27.41 8.01
N GLN A 53 27.54 -26.63 8.74
CA GLN A 53 27.62 -25.16 8.72
C GLN A 53 28.21 -24.60 7.41
N PRO A 54 27.93 -23.33 7.07
CA PRO A 54 28.64 -22.62 6.00
C PRO A 54 30.08 -22.31 6.44
N SER A 55 31.05 -22.83 5.69
CA SER A 55 32.47 -22.57 5.83
C SER A 55 32.81 -21.17 5.33
N TYR A 56 33.17 -20.28 6.24
CA TYR A 56 33.81 -19.00 5.95
C TYR A 56 35.25 -19.25 5.54
N HIS A 57 35.58 -19.05 4.26
CA HIS A 57 36.97 -18.98 3.83
C HIS A 57 37.34 -17.51 3.62
N SER A 58 38.02 -16.96 4.63
CA SER A 58 38.70 -15.68 4.55
C SER A 58 39.92 -15.82 3.63
N THR A 59 39.82 -15.34 2.39
CA THR A 59 40.99 -15.18 1.52
C THR A 59 41.56 -13.77 1.72
N LEU A 60 42.62 -13.71 2.52
CA LEU A 60 43.58 -12.61 2.53
C LEU A 60 44.24 -12.50 1.15
N GLY A 61 43.71 -11.60 0.32
CA GLY A 61 44.35 -11.14 -0.91
C GLY A 61 45.38 -10.07 -0.60
N ASN A 62 46.62 -10.49 -0.35
CA ASN A 62 47.77 -9.60 -0.28
C ASN A 62 48.09 -8.98 -1.65
N ARG A 63 48.25 -7.65 -1.64
CA ARG A 63 49.43 -6.93 -2.15
C ARG A 63 49.85 -7.20 -3.59
N GLN A 64 49.55 -6.25 -4.48
CA GLN A 64 50.54 -5.75 -5.43
C GLN A 64 50.59 -4.22 -5.34
N GLN A 65 51.69 -3.72 -4.78
CA GLN A 65 52.16 -2.37 -5.04
C GLN A 65 52.90 -2.43 -6.38
N SER A 66 52.34 -1.79 -7.41
CA SER A 66 53.09 -1.44 -8.60
C SER A 66 53.39 0.04 -8.54
N THR A 67 54.58 0.34 -8.05
CA THR A 67 55.27 1.61 -8.27
C THR A 67 55.70 1.69 -9.72
N VAL A 68 55.14 2.62 -10.49
CA VAL A 68 55.79 3.15 -11.69
C VAL A 68 55.58 4.66 -11.78
N SER A 69 56.72 5.34 -11.78
CA SER A 69 57.06 6.59 -12.47
C SER A 69 56.14 7.81 -12.37
N GLY A 70 56.74 8.86 -11.80
CA GLY A 70 56.16 10.19 -11.78
C GLY A 70 56.13 10.90 -13.13
N ALA A 71 55.31 11.93 -13.17
CA ALA A 71 55.51 13.23 -13.80
C ALA A 71 54.18 13.98 -13.67
N VAL A 72 54.15 15.07 -12.90
CA VAL A 72 53.15 16.12 -13.12
C VAL A 72 53.49 16.83 -14.43
N PRO A 73 52.48 17.23 -15.24
CA PRO A 73 51.98 18.59 -15.05
C PRO A 73 50.46 18.78 -15.28
N VAL A 74 49.87 19.59 -14.39
CA VAL A 74 48.98 20.76 -14.60
C VAL A 74 47.79 20.73 -15.60
N THR A 75 46.70 21.36 -15.13
CA THR A 75 45.49 21.86 -15.84
C THR A 75 44.56 20.80 -16.44
N THR A 76 43.35 20.60 -15.92
CA THR A 76 42.27 21.60 -15.98
C THR A 76 41.22 21.27 -14.92
N THR A 77 41.05 22.19 -13.95
CA THR A 77 39.83 22.27 -13.13
C THR A 77 38.67 22.62 -14.05
N HIS A 78 38.04 21.61 -14.65
CA HIS A 78 36.71 21.78 -15.20
C HIS A 78 35.79 21.86 -13.97
N SER A 79 35.40 23.09 -13.64
CA SER A 79 34.42 23.38 -12.60
C SER A 79 33.10 22.72 -13.00
N GLN A 80 32.96 21.44 -12.65
CA GLN A 80 31.67 20.81 -12.63
C GLN A 80 30.90 21.54 -11.52
N PRO A 81 29.78 22.23 -11.83
CA PRO A 81 28.92 22.74 -10.77
C PRO A 81 28.54 21.53 -9.89
N PRO A 82 28.40 21.72 -8.55
CA PRO A 82 27.90 20.66 -7.69
C PRO A 82 26.62 20.10 -8.32
N PRO A 83 26.38 18.77 -8.30
CA PRO A 83 25.11 18.23 -8.74
C PRO A 83 24.04 19.01 -7.98
N THR A 84 23.27 19.82 -8.71
CA THR A 84 22.24 20.68 -8.15
C THR A 84 21.46 19.79 -7.20
N THR A 85 21.52 20.10 -5.91
CA THR A 85 20.70 19.45 -4.90
C THR A 85 19.27 19.71 -5.33
N SER A 86 18.74 18.81 -6.15
CA SER A 86 17.36 18.77 -6.58
C SER A 86 16.64 18.64 -5.27
N GLN A 87 16.02 19.75 -4.84
CA GLN A 87 15.31 19.80 -3.58
C GLN A 87 14.32 18.65 -3.63
N GLN A 88 14.62 17.57 -2.93
CA GLN A 88 13.68 16.49 -2.72
C GLN A 88 12.67 17.09 -1.77
N SER A 89 11.72 17.84 -2.33
CA SER A 89 10.63 18.47 -1.59
C SER A 89 9.91 17.36 -0.87
N THR A 90 10.23 17.26 0.42
CA THR A 90 9.62 16.33 1.34
C THR A 90 8.18 16.80 1.51
N LEU A 91 7.26 15.87 1.44
CA LEU A 91 5.83 16.10 1.62
C LEU A 91 5.47 15.88 3.08
N ASP A 92 4.57 16.72 3.57
CA ASP A 92 3.99 16.62 4.91
C ASP A 92 2.45 16.62 4.83
N ILE A 93 1.76 16.59 5.97
CA ILE A 93 0.29 16.55 6.02
C ILE A 93 -0.34 17.81 5.42
N ASP A 94 0.37 18.94 5.43
CA ASP A 94 -0.09 20.19 4.80
C ASP A 94 -0.26 20.06 3.27
N ASP A 95 0.49 19.16 2.62
CA ASP A 95 0.40 18.90 1.17
C ASP A 95 -0.73 17.92 0.81
N TYR A 96 -1.54 17.50 1.79
CA TYR A 96 -2.57 16.47 1.63
C TYR A 96 -3.50 16.74 0.44
N PHE A 97 -4.02 17.96 0.32
CA PHE A 97 -4.97 18.31 -0.74
C PHE A 97 -4.33 18.26 -2.13
N ASP A 98 -3.08 18.71 -2.25
CA ASP A 98 -2.34 18.64 -3.52
C ASP A 98 -2.11 17.19 -3.93
N VAL A 99 -1.73 16.32 -2.99
CA VAL A 99 -1.49 14.90 -3.27
C VAL A 99 -2.78 14.18 -3.65
N VAL A 100 -3.88 14.39 -2.91
CA VAL A 100 -5.17 13.75 -3.24
C VAL A 100 -5.69 14.23 -4.60
N SER A 101 -5.61 15.54 -4.89
CA SER A 101 -6.06 16.10 -6.16
C SER A 101 -5.31 15.52 -7.37
N GLU A 102 -4.02 15.21 -7.23
CA GLU A 102 -3.25 14.59 -8.32
C GLU A 102 -3.57 13.10 -8.52
N LEU A 103 -4.10 12.43 -7.49
CA LEU A 103 -4.35 10.99 -7.49
C LEU A 103 -5.81 10.60 -7.72
N ASP A 104 -6.72 11.57 -7.83
CA ASP A 104 -8.15 11.34 -8.01
C ASP A 104 -8.45 10.41 -9.20
N ASP A 105 -7.79 10.65 -10.34
CA ASP A 105 -7.88 9.83 -11.57
C ASP A 105 -7.54 8.34 -11.33
N VAL A 106 -6.75 8.04 -10.30
CA VAL A 106 -6.27 6.68 -9.96
C VAL A 106 -6.76 6.20 -8.59
N ALA A 107 -7.80 6.84 -8.02
CA ALA A 107 -8.38 6.45 -6.74
C ALA A 107 -8.81 4.97 -6.70
N HIS A 108 -9.33 4.44 -7.81
CA HIS A 108 -9.74 3.05 -7.93
C HIS A 108 -8.61 2.02 -7.71
N VAL A 109 -7.34 2.39 -7.90
CA VAL A 109 -6.15 1.53 -7.65
C VAL A 109 -5.39 1.90 -6.37
N TRP A 110 -6.02 2.63 -5.43
CA TRP A 110 -5.40 3.11 -4.18
C TRP A 110 -4.63 2.02 -3.42
N LYS A 111 -5.11 0.77 -3.44
CA LYS A 111 -4.48 -0.34 -2.70
C LYS A 111 -3.15 -0.75 -3.31
N SER A 112 -3.09 -0.86 -4.63
CA SER A 112 -1.85 -1.14 -5.37
C SER A 112 -0.87 0.02 -5.21
N LEU A 113 -1.37 1.25 -5.34
CA LEU A 113 -0.59 2.47 -5.14
C LEU A 113 0.00 2.55 -3.72
N GLY A 114 -0.81 2.31 -2.68
CA GLY A 114 -0.36 2.29 -1.30
C GLY A 114 0.73 1.24 -1.02
N GLY A 115 0.67 0.09 -1.69
CA GLY A 115 1.73 -0.91 -1.64
C GLY A 115 3.04 -0.42 -2.27
N ALA A 116 2.96 0.27 -3.41
CA ALA A 116 4.11 0.91 -4.04
C ALA A 116 4.70 2.06 -3.18
N LEU A 117 3.84 2.77 -2.44
CA LEU A 117 4.21 3.75 -1.41
C LEU A 117 4.68 3.13 -0.08
N ARG A 118 4.94 1.82 -0.06
CA ARG A 118 5.54 1.08 1.07
C ARG A 118 4.66 0.98 2.31
N LEU A 119 3.36 1.26 2.20
CA LEU A 119 2.42 0.96 3.28
C LEU A 119 2.30 -0.54 3.46
N ARG A 120 2.21 -0.98 4.72
CA ARG A 120 2.10 -2.41 5.03
C ARG A 120 0.77 -2.97 4.54
N PRO A 121 0.74 -4.23 4.05
CA PRO A 121 -0.51 -4.89 3.64
C PRO A 121 -1.59 -4.89 4.73
N SER A 122 -1.20 -5.00 6.00
CA SER A 122 -2.12 -4.92 7.15
C SER A 122 -2.78 -3.54 7.28
N THR A 123 -2.02 -2.47 7.07
CA THR A 123 -2.55 -1.09 7.06
C THR A 123 -3.56 -0.91 5.93
N LEU A 124 -3.24 -1.39 4.73
CA LEU A 124 -4.14 -1.32 3.57
C LEU A 124 -5.41 -2.16 3.78
N ALA A 125 -5.29 -3.33 4.41
CA ALA A 125 -6.45 -4.15 4.76
C ALA A 125 -7.38 -3.44 5.75
N ARG A 126 -6.81 -2.74 6.75
CA ARG A 126 -7.58 -1.94 7.71
C ARG A 126 -8.32 -0.78 7.03
N ILE A 127 -7.64 -0.01 6.18
CA ILE A 127 -8.29 1.07 5.40
C ILE A 127 -9.48 0.53 4.60
N LYS A 128 -9.32 -0.63 3.94
CA LYS A 128 -10.40 -1.25 3.18
C LYS A 128 -11.61 -1.61 4.07
N ALA A 129 -11.36 -2.11 5.28
CA ALA A 129 -12.41 -2.51 6.21
C ALA A 129 -13.17 -1.29 6.77
N ASP A 130 -12.46 -0.21 7.09
CA ASP A 130 -13.03 0.99 7.72
C ASP A 130 -13.94 1.80 6.75
N HIS A 131 -13.66 1.76 5.45
CA HIS A 131 -14.29 2.63 4.45
C HIS A 131 -15.19 1.90 3.44
N GLN A 132 -15.66 0.69 3.76
CA GLN A 132 -16.68 -0.05 2.99
C GLN A 132 -16.46 -0.11 1.46
N GLN A 133 -15.19 -0.13 1.02
CA GLN A 133 -14.77 -0.14 -0.39
C GLN A 133 -15.01 1.16 -1.20
N ASP A 134 -15.35 2.29 -0.57
CA ASP A 134 -15.34 3.58 -1.28
C ASP A 134 -13.90 3.94 -1.67
N SER A 135 -13.63 4.04 -2.98
CA SER A 135 -12.26 4.17 -3.48
C SER A 135 -11.65 5.53 -3.14
N SER A 136 -12.44 6.60 -3.17
CA SER A 136 -12.00 7.95 -2.82
C SER A 136 -11.64 8.05 -1.34
N SER A 137 -12.53 7.62 -0.45
CA SER A 137 -12.28 7.60 1.00
C SER A 137 -11.07 6.73 1.35
N CYS A 138 -10.91 5.58 0.67
CA CYS A 138 -9.74 4.72 0.88
C CYS A 138 -8.45 5.39 0.38
N LEU A 139 -8.47 6.09 -0.76
CA LEU A 139 -7.33 6.85 -1.27
C LEU A 139 -6.94 7.95 -0.29
N GLU A 140 -7.90 8.77 0.14
CA GLU A 140 -7.70 9.84 1.11
C GLU A 140 -7.06 9.33 2.40
N LYS A 141 -7.56 8.23 2.95
CA LYS A 141 -6.99 7.62 4.15
C LYS A 141 -5.60 7.06 3.89
N MET A 142 -5.37 6.45 2.74
CA MET A 142 -4.07 5.93 2.32
C MET A 142 -3.03 7.05 2.23
N VAL A 143 -3.37 8.18 1.60
CA VAL A 143 -2.51 9.38 1.51
C VAL A 143 -2.22 9.92 2.90
N THR A 144 -3.24 10.05 3.76
CA THR A 144 -3.08 10.50 5.15
C THR A 144 -2.07 9.63 5.91
N MET A 145 -2.15 8.30 5.78
CA MET A 145 -1.24 7.38 6.46
C MET A 145 0.19 7.47 5.91
N TRP A 146 0.34 7.66 4.60
CA TRP A 146 1.64 7.83 3.96
C TRP A 146 2.33 9.14 4.36
N LEU A 147 1.61 10.27 4.34
CA LEU A 147 2.12 11.58 4.77
C LEU A 147 2.45 11.60 6.27
N ASN A 148 1.66 10.92 7.10
CA ASN A 148 1.99 10.66 8.52
C ASN A 148 3.08 9.61 8.73
N GLN A 149 3.82 9.23 7.68
CA GLN A 149 5.00 8.37 7.78
C GLN A 149 4.71 7.00 8.42
N SER A 150 3.53 6.44 8.20
CA SER A 150 3.12 5.13 8.74
C SER A 150 3.76 3.94 8.00
N TYR A 151 5.03 4.06 7.65
CA TYR A 151 5.87 3.05 7.00
C TYR A 151 7.31 3.19 7.51
N ASN A 152 8.23 2.35 7.02
CA ASN A 152 9.63 2.41 7.42
C ASN A 152 10.36 3.55 6.67
N THR A 153 10.34 4.76 7.23
CA THR A 153 11.02 5.94 6.67
C THR A 153 12.54 5.84 6.72
N GLU A 154 13.12 5.13 7.70
CA GLU A 154 14.56 4.90 7.77
C GLU A 154 15.10 4.16 6.54
N ARG A 155 14.31 3.23 6.00
CA ARG A 155 14.69 2.43 4.82
C ARG A 155 14.36 3.11 3.50
N PHE A 156 13.22 3.81 3.42
CA PHE A 156 12.67 4.28 2.14
C PHE A 156 12.70 5.81 1.98
N GLY A 157 13.11 6.54 3.01
CA GLY A 157 13.06 7.99 3.04
C GLY A 157 11.69 8.55 3.40
N LEU A 158 11.63 9.88 3.52
CA LEU A 158 10.41 10.62 3.81
C LEU A 158 9.49 10.70 2.57
N PRO A 159 8.18 10.97 2.77
CA PRO A 159 7.26 11.19 1.66
C PRO A 159 7.78 12.29 0.74
N SER A 160 7.69 12.09 -0.57
CA SER A 160 8.16 13.08 -1.54
C SER A 160 7.46 12.89 -2.88
N TRP A 161 7.41 13.97 -3.68
CA TRP A 161 6.88 13.90 -5.04
C TRP A 161 7.59 12.86 -5.90
N LYS A 162 8.91 12.67 -5.70
CA LYS A 162 9.67 11.62 -6.40
C LYS A 162 9.12 10.23 -6.08
N MET A 163 8.93 9.91 -4.80
CA MET A 163 8.39 8.61 -4.37
C MET A 163 6.97 8.40 -4.92
N LEU A 164 6.16 9.46 -4.96
CA LEU A 164 4.82 9.39 -5.53
C LEU A 164 4.85 9.11 -7.03
N VAL A 165 5.66 9.85 -7.79
CA VAL A 165 5.84 9.66 -9.24
C VAL A 165 6.28 8.23 -9.55
N GLU A 166 7.24 7.69 -8.79
CA GLU A 166 7.68 6.30 -8.93
C GLU A 166 6.53 5.33 -8.65
N ALA A 167 5.75 5.53 -7.58
CA ALA A 167 4.64 4.66 -7.23
C ALA A 167 3.49 4.68 -8.26
N VAL A 168 3.19 5.86 -8.82
CA VAL A 168 2.17 6.03 -9.86
C VAL A 168 2.60 5.37 -11.18
N ALA A 169 3.87 5.49 -11.55
CA ALA A 169 4.41 4.87 -12.77
C ALA A 169 4.59 3.34 -12.63
N HIS A 170 4.82 2.85 -11.42
CA HIS A 170 5.11 1.44 -11.16
C HIS A 170 3.98 0.53 -11.67
N ARG A 171 4.33 -0.53 -12.40
CA ARG A 171 3.38 -1.50 -12.98
C ARG A 171 2.42 -2.11 -11.96
N ASN A 172 2.92 -2.39 -10.76
CA ASN A 172 2.11 -2.94 -9.65
C ASN A 172 1.57 -1.86 -8.70
N GLY A 173 1.73 -0.58 -9.06
CA GLY A 173 1.26 0.57 -8.30
C GLY A 173 0.08 1.22 -9.02
N GLY A 174 0.27 2.45 -9.51
CA GLY A 174 -0.73 3.15 -10.31
C GLY A 174 -0.79 2.71 -11.78
N ASN A 175 0.30 2.13 -12.32
CA ASN A 175 0.45 1.76 -13.73
C ASN A 175 0.03 2.89 -14.71
N ASN A 176 0.26 4.14 -14.33
CA ASN A 176 -0.16 5.32 -15.09
C ASN A 176 1.04 6.24 -15.34
N ASN A 177 1.85 5.89 -16.34
CA ASN A 177 3.06 6.65 -16.69
C ASN A 177 2.74 8.09 -17.15
N ALA A 178 1.62 8.29 -17.86
CA ALA A 178 1.19 9.61 -18.29
C ALA A 178 0.89 10.54 -17.10
N LEU A 179 0.19 10.03 -16.08
CA LEU A 179 -0.05 10.76 -14.84
C LEU A 179 1.26 11.07 -14.11
N ALA A 180 2.15 10.08 -13.99
CA ALA A 180 3.43 10.25 -13.33
C ALA A 180 4.31 11.33 -13.99
N ILE A 181 4.35 11.40 -15.33
CA ILE A 181 5.06 12.46 -16.08
C ILE A 181 4.44 13.83 -15.84
N ARG A 182 3.11 13.92 -15.77
CA ARG A 182 2.38 15.17 -15.48
C ARG A 182 2.75 15.70 -14.09
N ILE A 183 2.67 14.85 -13.07
CA ILE A 183 3.07 15.18 -11.69
C ILE A 183 4.56 15.57 -11.65
N ALA A 184 5.43 14.77 -12.30
CA ALA A 184 6.87 15.05 -12.32
C ALA A 184 7.18 16.43 -12.91
N THR A 185 6.50 16.79 -14.00
CA THR A 185 6.64 18.10 -14.65
C THR A 185 6.13 19.23 -13.75
N LYS A 186 4.95 19.06 -13.14
CA LYS A 186 4.31 20.07 -12.27
C LYS A 186 5.20 20.41 -11.07
N TYR A 187 5.75 19.40 -10.40
CA TYR A 187 6.54 19.56 -9.18
C TYR A 187 8.05 19.56 -9.42
N LYS A 188 8.49 19.62 -10.68
CA LYS A 188 9.90 19.70 -11.10
C LYS A 188 10.76 18.58 -10.52
N VAL A 189 10.21 17.37 -10.42
CA VAL A 189 10.97 16.17 -10.01
C VAL A 189 11.36 15.34 -11.23
N PRO A 190 12.38 14.46 -11.12
CA PRO A 190 12.78 13.60 -12.23
C PRO A 190 11.61 12.76 -12.75
N ALA A 191 11.57 12.57 -14.07
CA ALA A 191 10.61 11.67 -14.70
C ALA A 191 10.76 10.24 -14.15
N PRO A 192 9.65 9.45 -14.09
CA PRO A 192 9.72 8.07 -13.63
C PRO A 192 10.62 7.25 -14.55
N ALA A 193 11.47 6.39 -13.96
CA ALA A 193 12.22 5.41 -14.73
C ALA A 193 11.25 4.40 -15.36
N GLN A 194 11.40 4.12 -16.65
CA GLN A 194 10.61 3.07 -17.31
C GLN A 194 11.13 1.70 -16.84
N ASN A 195 10.27 0.93 -16.19
CA ASN A 195 10.56 -0.42 -15.69
C ASN A 195 9.43 -1.37 -16.06
#